data_AF-A0AAD7WQD3-F1
#
_entry.id   AF-A0AAD7WQD3-F1
#
_cell.length_a   1.000
_cell.length_b   1.000
_cell.length_c   1.000
_cell.angle_alpha   90.00
_cell.angle_beta   90.00
_cell.angle_gamma   90.00
#
_symmetry.space_group_name_H-M   'P 1'
#
loop_
_entity.id
_entity.type
_entity.pdbx_description
1 polymer ?
#
loop_
_entity_poly.entity_id
_entity_poly.type
_entity_poly.pdbx_seq_one_letter_code
_entity_poly.pdbx_strand_id
1 'polypeptide(L)'
;MTAVKARAWNAFTNVVQNFLGNKKDDNYREIVEELLLSLRALGCRMSIKVHYLHSHLSKFPDNLGDVAISIHEEEVLDHTPCSD
;
A
#
# COMPACT_ATOMS: atom_id res chain seq x y z
N MET A 1 -18.65 21.53 -2.15
CA MET A 1 -17.56 20.73 -2.76
C MET A 1 -18.15 19.98 -3.95
N THR A 2 -17.62 20.15 -5.17
CA THR A 2 -18.22 19.58 -6.39
C THR A 2 -18.05 18.04 -6.43
N ALA A 3 -19.00 17.32 -7.05
CA ALA A 3 -19.00 15.85 -7.12
C ALA A 3 -17.68 15.27 -7.68
N VAL A 4 -17.06 15.96 -8.66
CA VAL A 4 -15.77 15.56 -9.24
C VAL A 4 -14.62 15.66 -8.22
N LYS A 5 -14.62 16.71 -7.38
CA LYS A 5 -13.63 16.85 -6.31
C LYS A 5 -13.80 15.78 -5.24
N ALA A 6 -15.05 15.46 -4.88
CA ALA A 6 -15.33 14.37 -3.95
C ALA A 6 -14.88 13.02 -4.50
N ARG A 7 -15.14 12.74 -5.79
CA ARG A 7 -14.66 11.51 -6.47
C ARG A 7 -13.13 11.40 -6.44
N ALA A 8 -12.42 12.47 -6.78
CA ALA A 8 -10.96 12.48 -6.74
C ALA A 8 -10.40 12.30 -5.32
N TRP A 9 -11.04 12.92 -4.32
CA TRP A 9 -10.65 12.74 -2.92
C TRP A 9 -10.87 11.31 -2.43
N ASN A 10 -12.00 10.69 -2.79
CA ASN A 10 -12.29 9.29 -2.45
C ASN A 10 -11.32 8.34 -3.14
N ALA A 11 -11.03 8.55 -4.43
CA ALA A 11 -10.04 7.77 -5.16
C ALA A 11 -8.63 7.89 -4.54
N PHE A 12 -8.26 9.10 -4.10
CA PHE A 12 -6.99 9.32 -3.41
C PHE A 12 -6.93 8.57 -2.07
N THR A 13 -7.97 8.67 -1.25
CA THR A 13 -8.07 7.93 0.02
C THR A 13 -7.97 6.43 -0.21
N ASN A 14 -8.61 5.92 -1.27
CA ASN A 14 -8.57 4.51 -1.65
C ASN A 14 -7.15 4.05 -2.02
N VAL A 15 -6.41 4.83 -2.80
CA VAL A 15 -4.98 4.55 -3.11
C VAL A 15 -4.14 4.54 -1.82
N VAL A 16 -4.37 5.46 -0.89
CA VAL A 16 -3.61 5.51 0.37
C VAL A 16 -3.86 4.28 1.23
N GLN A 17 -5.11 3.83 1.33
CA GLN A 17 -5.48 2.69 2.18
C GLN A 17 -5.05 1.35 1.60
N ASN A 18 -5.27 1.16 0.30
CA ASN A 18 -5.19 -0.17 -0.33
C ASN A 18 -3.96 -0.35 -1.22
N PHE A 19 -3.16 0.70 -1.42
CA PHE A 19 -1.90 0.59 -2.18
C PHE A 19 -0.69 1.20 -1.49
N LEU A 20 -0.81 2.36 -0.84
CA LEU A 20 0.34 3.02 -0.19
C LEU A 20 0.38 2.81 1.34
N GLY A 21 -0.51 1.97 1.86
CA GLY A 21 -0.48 1.50 3.24
C GLY A 21 0.61 0.45 3.46
N ASN A 22 0.43 -0.40 4.47
CA ASN A 22 1.41 -1.46 4.78
C ASN A 22 1.39 -2.61 3.76
N LYS A 23 0.24 -2.79 3.08
CA LYS A 23 0.01 -3.87 2.13
C LYS A 23 -0.53 -3.31 0.83
N LYS A 24 -0.16 -3.98 -0.26
CA LYS A 24 -0.66 -3.75 -1.60
C LYS A 24 -1.82 -4.73 -1.87
N ASP A 25 -3.00 -4.20 -2.15
CA ASP A 25 -4.13 -5.02 -2.60
C ASP A 25 -3.92 -5.51 -4.05
N ASP A 26 -4.53 -6.65 -4.39
CA ASP A 26 -4.43 -7.24 -5.73
C ASP A 26 -4.98 -6.34 -6.84
N ASN A 27 -5.97 -5.49 -6.52
CA ASN A 27 -6.60 -4.54 -7.45
C ASN A 27 -5.94 -3.15 -7.44
N TYR A 28 -4.69 -3.05 -6.98
CA TYR A 28 -3.95 -1.79 -6.90
C TYR A 28 -3.90 -1.00 -8.22
N ARG A 29 -3.89 -1.70 -9.36
CA ARG A 29 -3.82 -1.07 -10.68
C ARG A 29 -5.08 -0.29 -10.99
N GLU A 30 -6.24 -0.90 -10.73
CA GLU A 30 -7.57 -0.34 -10.93
C GLU A 30 -7.78 0.85 -10.00
N ILE A 31 -7.36 0.73 -8.73
CA ILE A 31 -7.49 1.80 -7.75
C ILE A 31 -6.64 3.03 -8.15
N VAL A 32 -5.41 2.81 -8.64
CA VAL A 32 -4.57 3.91 -9.13
C VAL A 32 -5.11 4.50 -10.43
N GLU A 33 -5.62 3.69 -11.34
CA GLU A 33 -6.23 4.17 -12.59
C GLU A 33 -7.44 5.08 -12.34
N GLU A 34 -8.30 4.73 -11.37
CA GLU A 34 -9.43 5.57 -10.95
C GLU A 34 -8.97 6.93 -10.37
N LEU A 35 -7.87 6.96 -9.63
CA LEU A 35 -7.26 8.22 -9.19
C LEU A 35 -6.80 9.07 -10.39
N LEU A 36 -6.18 8.46 -11.40
CA LEU A 36 -5.72 9.21 -12.58
C LEU A 36 -6.87 9.77 -13.41
N LEU A 37 -7.94 8.99 -13.59
CA LEU A 37 -9.14 9.41 -14.31
C LEU A 37 -9.84 10.56 -13.58
N SER A 38 -9.97 10.48 -12.26
CA SER A 38 -10.60 11.52 -11.44
C SER A 38 -9.76 12.81 -11.39
N LEU A 39 -8.43 12.72 -11.29
CA LEU A 39 -7.53 13.88 -11.41
C LEU A 39 -7.59 14.53 -12.80
N ARG A 40 -7.68 13.72 -13.88
CA ARG A 40 -7.88 14.22 -15.24
C ARG A 40 -9.20 14.96 -15.37
N ALA A 41 -10.28 14.43 -14.78
CA ALA A 41 -11.59 15.08 -14.77
C ALA A 41 -11.59 16.43 -14.01
N LEU A 42 -10.68 16.61 -13.06
CA LEU A 42 -10.41 17.90 -12.41
C LEU A 42 -9.57 18.86 -13.25
N GLY A 43 -9.07 18.44 -14.42
CA GLY A 43 -8.16 19.21 -15.26
C GLY A 43 -6.72 19.23 -14.73
N CYS A 44 -6.38 18.37 -13.76
CA CYS A 44 -5.02 18.29 -13.23
C CYS A 44 -4.08 17.65 -14.27
N ARG A 45 -2.90 18.23 -14.42
CA ARG A 45 -1.79 17.60 -15.14
C ARG A 45 -1.12 16.58 -14.22
N MET A 46 -0.67 15.48 -14.80
CA MET A 46 0.09 14.47 -14.07
C MET A 46 1.42 15.07 -13.62
N SER A 47 1.64 15.15 -12.31
CA SER A 47 2.94 15.54 -11.77
C SER A 47 3.95 14.40 -11.99
N ILE A 48 5.24 14.72 -11.94
CA ILE A 48 6.30 13.71 -12.07
C ILE A 48 6.17 12.60 -11.01
N LYS A 49 5.72 12.92 -9.80
CA LYS A 49 5.48 11.95 -8.73
C LYS A 49 4.38 10.96 -9.10
N VAL A 50 3.27 11.46 -9.65
CA VAL A 50 2.15 10.61 -10.09
C VAL A 50 2.55 9.79 -11.32
N HIS A 51 3.35 10.35 -12.23
CA HIS A 51 3.89 9.62 -13.38
C HIS A 51 4.81 8.47 -12.97
N TYR A 52 5.72 8.72 -12.01
CA TYR A 52 6.58 7.69 -11.44
C TYR A 52 5.78 6.58 -10.77
N LEU A 53 4.79 6.96 -9.95
CA LEU A 53 3.89 6.04 -9.27
C LEU A 53 3.22 5.09 -10.28
N HIS A 54 2.56 5.65 -11.29
CA HIS A 54 1.86 4.88 -12.33
C HIS A 54 2.80 3.98 -13.15
N SER A 55 3.98 4.49 -13.54
CA SER A 55 4.93 3.74 -14.39
C SER A 55 5.63 2.58 -13.66
N HIS A 56 5.59 2.58 -12.33
CA HIS A 56 6.33 1.62 -11.50
C HIS A 56 5.44 0.87 -10.51
N LEU A 57 4.13 0.83 -10.72
CA LEU A 57 3.18 0.14 -9.85
C LEU A 57 3.58 -1.32 -9.56
N SER A 58 4.04 -2.06 -10.57
CA SER A 58 4.47 -3.45 -10.41
C SER A 58 5.81 -3.63 -9.70
N LYS A 59 6.60 -2.57 -9.54
CA LYS A 59 7.90 -2.63 -8.86
C LYS A 59 7.77 -2.51 -7.35
N PHE A 60 6.59 -2.15 -6.85
CA PHE A 60 6.34 -2.10 -5.42
C PHE A 60 6.21 -3.53 -4.85
N PRO A 61 6.93 -3.85 -3.76
CA PRO A 61 6.77 -5.11 -3.05
C PRO A 61 5.35 -5.22 -2.47
N ASP A 62 4.91 -6.45 -2.16
CA ASP A 62 3.59 -6.68 -1.56
C ASP A 62 3.52 -6.13 -0.12
N ASN A 63 4.66 -6.17 0.57
CA ASN A 63 4.89 -5.53 1.86
C ASN A 63 5.54 -4.15 1.65
N LEU A 64 4.82 -3.08 1.99
CA LEU A 64 5.20 -1.67 1.80
C LEU A 64 5.67 -0.97 3.08
N GLY A 65 5.98 -1.75 4.12
CA GLY A 65 6.33 -1.20 5.44
C GLY A 65 5.66 -1.92 6.60
N ASP A 66 5.01 -3.05 6.36
CA ASP A 66 4.58 -4.01 7.38
C ASP A 66 5.83 -4.60 8.06
N VAL A 67 6.18 -4.03 9.22
CA VAL A 67 7.22 -4.58 10.08
C VAL A 67 6.61 -5.74 10.85
N ALA A 68 6.94 -6.97 10.44
CA ALA A 68 6.69 -8.12 11.29
C ALA A 68 7.61 -7.98 12.51
N ILE A 69 7.06 -7.57 13.66
CA ILE A 69 7.75 -7.70 14.93
C ILE A 69 7.83 -9.19 15.22
N SER A 70 8.92 -9.83 14.81
CA SER A 70 9.23 -11.21 15.14
C SER A 70 9.44 -11.32 16.64
N ILE A 71 8.38 -11.65 17.37
CA ILE A 71 8.45 -12.14 18.74
C ILE A 71 9.30 -13.41 18.67
N HIS A 72 10.55 -13.34 19.10
CA HIS A 72 11.34 -14.55 19.33
C HIS A 72 10.74 -15.21 20.58
N GLU A 73 9.90 -16.22 20.39
CA GLU A 73 9.69 -17.21 21.44
C GLU A 73 11.00 -17.97 21.60
N GLU A 74 11.80 -17.56 22.58
CA GLU A 74 12.84 -18.39 23.14
C GLU A 74 12.14 -19.56 23.84
N GLU A 75 11.88 -20.62 23.08
CA GLU A 75 11.49 -21.91 23.63
C GLU A 75 12.73 -22.45 24.38
N VAL A 76 12.88 -22.06 25.65
CA VAL A 76 13.82 -22.68 26.58
C VAL A 76 13.32 -24.10 26.79
N LEU A 77 13.85 -25.02 25.99
CA LEU A 77 13.52 -26.42 26.06
C LEU A 77 13.95 -26.95 27.43
N ASP A 78 12.93 -27.30 28.21
CA ASP A 78 13.03 -27.83 29.55
C ASP A 78 13.77 -29.18 29.58
N HIS A 79 14.67 -29.31 30.55
CA HIS A 79 15.27 -30.52 31.11
C HIS A 79 15.87 -31.61 30.19
N THR A 80 17.20 -31.69 30.17
CA THR A 80 17.92 -32.98 30.17
C THR A 80 18.43 -33.27 31.60
N PRO A 81 18.06 -34.40 32.23
CA PRO A 81 18.58 -34.76 33.54
C PRO A 81 20.06 -35.16 33.40
N CYS A 82 20.92 -34.60 34.26
CA CYS A 82 22.26 -35.11 34.44
C CYS A 82 22.19 -36.48 35.14
N SER A 83 22.53 -37.54 34.42
CA SER A 83 23.06 -38.81 34.93
C SER A 83 24.52 -38.86 34.46
N ASP A 84 25.56 -39.21 35.22
CA ASP A 84 25.76 -39.82 36.53
C ASP A 84 26.82 -39.04 37.34
#